data_AF-A0A1Z3VXX8-F1
#
_entry.id   AF-A0A1Z3VXX8-F1
#
_cell.length_a   1.000
_cell.length_b   1.000
_cell.length_c   1.000
_cell.angle_alpha   90.00
_cell.angle_beta   90.00
_cell.angle_gamma   90.00
#
_symmetry.space_group_name_H-M   'P 1'
#
loop_
_entity.id
_entity.type
_entity.pdbx_description
1 polymer ?
#
loop_
_entity_poly.entity_id
_entity_poly.type
_entity_poly.pdbx_seq_one_letter_code
_entity_poly.pdbx_strand_id
1 'polypeptide(L)'
;MKKVYKNIFGEVISKSNAVKLDEYHLHYYEEGTNFLKEIEFINEDSVYNINYFLSEGENEDEVLNYLKEKSDFFDIEKKEMADGFIISTNKLYSLSVDDLPLVSKTVFKIDDPENFICSQVIDNETGEPQLEKTVKCWYTTDKNGEKYAAIECSYQEDGKLELAIDKTSDPENEENWSHYDYDTFEDLQNQIGTDMSYYKTAILLSKEASHA
;
A
#
# COMPACT_ATOMS: atom_id res chain seq x y z
N MET A 1 -5.10 5.48 -25.25
CA MET A 1 -4.64 5.99 -23.92
C MET A 1 -4.31 7.48 -24.00
N LYS A 2 -4.76 8.26 -23.02
CA LYS A 2 -4.45 9.70 -22.89
C LYS A 2 -3.16 9.89 -22.08
N LYS A 3 -2.16 10.57 -22.66
CA LYS A 3 -0.86 10.84 -22.02
C LYS A 3 -0.82 12.23 -21.39
N VAL A 4 -0.33 12.33 -20.15
CA VAL A 4 -0.19 13.58 -19.38
C VAL A 4 1.23 13.66 -18.79
N TYR A 5 1.88 14.81 -18.93
CA TYR A 5 3.22 15.06 -18.40
C TYR A 5 3.11 15.74 -17.04
N LYS A 6 3.86 15.27 -16.05
CA LYS A 6 3.95 15.86 -14.72
C LYS A 6 5.39 16.05 -14.28
N ASN A 7 5.69 17.07 -13.49
CA ASN A 7 6.98 17.17 -12.79
C ASN A 7 7.02 16.21 -11.58
N ILE A 8 8.17 16.16 -10.90
CA ILE A 8 8.36 15.33 -9.69
C ILE A 8 7.42 15.69 -8.52
N PHE A 9 6.84 16.90 -8.53
CA PHE A 9 5.85 17.35 -7.54
C PHE A 9 4.41 17.01 -7.93
N GLY A 10 4.19 16.35 -9.08
CA GLY A 10 2.86 15.96 -9.56
C GLY A 10 2.08 17.07 -10.28
N GLU A 11 2.70 18.21 -10.55
CA GLU A 11 2.08 19.32 -11.29
C GLU A 11 2.06 19.01 -12.79
N VAL A 12 0.93 19.28 -13.45
CA VAL A 12 0.80 19.08 -14.90
C VAL A 12 1.60 20.13 -15.67
N ILE A 13 2.48 19.67 -16.55
CA ILE A 13 3.35 20.51 -17.37
C ILE A 13 3.21 20.17 -18.86
N SER A 14 3.67 21.06 -19.73
CA SER A 14 3.73 20.75 -21.16
C SER A 14 4.89 19.78 -21.47
N LYS A 15 4.76 19.01 -22.54
CA LYS A 15 5.84 18.16 -23.07
C LYS A 15 7.16 18.94 -23.23
N SER A 16 7.08 20.16 -23.77
CA SER A 16 8.27 20.99 -24.02
C SER A 16 8.98 21.44 -22.75
N ASN A 17 8.28 21.47 -21.61
CA ASN A 17 8.87 21.79 -20.33
C ASN A 17 9.41 20.53 -19.65
N ALA A 18 8.68 19.41 -19.74
CA ALA A 18 9.10 18.13 -19.17
C ALA A 18 10.46 17.66 -19.70
N VAL A 19 10.67 17.69 -21.02
CA VAL A 19 11.93 17.25 -21.67
C VAL A 19 13.14 18.15 -21.37
N LYS A 20 12.96 19.21 -20.58
CA LYS A 20 14.05 20.07 -20.09
C LYS A 20 14.41 19.78 -18.63
N LEU A 21 13.62 18.94 -17.96
CA LEU A 21 13.88 18.50 -16.60
C LEU A 21 14.72 17.23 -16.67
N ASP A 22 15.59 17.06 -15.68
CA ASP A 22 16.34 15.82 -15.50
C ASP A 22 15.38 14.66 -15.16
N GLU A 23 14.31 14.97 -14.41
CA GLU A 23 13.31 14.00 -13.97
C GLU A 23 11.86 14.51 -14.16
N TYR A 24 10.99 13.63 -14.66
CA TYR A 24 9.55 13.90 -14.81
C TYR A 24 8.76 12.59 -14.93
N HIS A 25 7.43 12.67 -14.79
CA HIS A 25 6.54 11.50 -14.87
C HIS A 25 5.61 11.59 -16.08
N LEU A 26 5.30 10.43 -16.67
CA LEU A 26 4.32 10.27 -17.73
C LEU A 26 3.16 9.44 -17.23
N HIS A 27 1.99 10.07 -17.12
CA HIS A 27 0.76 9.42 -16.70
C HIS A 27 -0.07 9.04 -17.92
N TYR A 28 -0.38 7.76 -18.06
CA TYR A 28 -1.23 7.21 -19.10
C TYR A 28 -2.58 6.85 -18.50
N TYR A 29 -3.63 7.46 -19.03
CA TYR A 29 -5.01 7.17 -18.65
C TYR A 29 -5.67 6.34 -19.73
N GLU A 30 -6.55 5.43 -19.33
CA GLU A 30 -7.39 4.69 -20.26
C GLU A 30 -8.31 5.65 -21.03
N GLU A 31 -8.59 5.32 -22.28
CA GLU A 31 -9.28 6.22 -23.19
C GLU A 31 -10.78 6.28 -22.88
N GLY A 32 -11.32 7.49 -22.80
CA GLY A 32 -12.72 7.70 -22.42
C GLY A 32 -13.00 7.54 -20.92
N THR A 33 -11.98 7.25 -20.10
CA THR A 33 -12.10 7.16 -18.64
C THR A 33 -11.09 8.08 -17.96
N ASN A 34 -11.21 8.21 -16.63
CA ASN A 34 -10.20 8.85 -15.78
C ASN A 34 -9.33 7.83 -15.04
N PHE A 35 -9.38 6.56 -15.46
CA PHE A 35 -8.60 5.50 -14.83
C PHE A 35 -7.13 5.66 -15.21
N LEU A 36 -6.27 5.86 -14.22
CA LEU A 36 -4.83 5.92 -14.39
C LEU A 36 -4.33 4.49 -14.60
N LYS A 37 -3.66 4.27 -15.72
CA LYS A 37 -3.26 2.94 -16.19
C LYS A 37 -1.78 2.65 -15.95
N GLU A 38 -0.94 3.64 -16.20
CA GLU A 38 0.51 3.50 -16.13
C GLU A 38 1.12 4.85 -15.74
N ILE A 39 2.14 4.82 -14.89
CA ILE A 39 3.03 5.95 -14.65
C ILE A 39 4.44 5.49 -15.03
N GLU A 40 5.06 6.15 -16.01
CA GLU A 40 6.48 5.97 -16.27
C GLU A 40 7.25 7.10 -15.55
N PHE A 41 8.29 6.72 -14.81
CA PHE A 41 9.21 7.65 -14.17
C PHE A 41 10.45 7.79 -15.06
N ILE A 42 10.70 9.02 -15.52
CA ILE A 42 11.73 9.31 -16.51
C ILE A 42 12.90 10.04 -15.85
N ASN A 43 14.11 9.55 -16.07
CA ASN A 43 15.36 10.21 -15.70
C ASN A 43 16.30 10.23 -16.91
N GLU A 44 16.79 11.41 -17.31
CA GLU A 44 17.71 11.58 -18.45
C GLU A 44 17.24 10.84 -19.72
N ASP A 45 15.95 10.95 -20.04
CA ASP A 45 15.26 10.29 -21.17
C ASP A 45 15.10 8.76 -21.09
N SER A 46 15.44 8.13 -19.96
CA SER A 46 15.23 6.70 -19.70
C SER A 46 14.11 6.44 -18.69
N VAL A 47 13.34 5.36 -18.90
CA VAL A 47 12.33 4.92 -17.94
C VAL A 47 13.01 4.09 -16.86
N TYR A 48 13.14 4.64 -15.65
CA TYR A 48 13.82 3.95 -14.56
C TYR A 48 12.85 3.18 -13.65
N ASN A 49 11.56 3.53 -13.68
CA ASN A 49 10.51 2.83 -12.95
C ASN A 49 9.17 2.95 -13.69
N ILE A 50 8.30 1.95 -13.53
CA ILE A 50 6.91 1.99 -14.02
C ILE A 50 5.97 1.48 -12.93
N ASN A 51 4.91 2.24 -12.64
CA ASN A 51 3.78 1.74 -11.86
C ASN A 51 2.62 1.44 -12.82
N TYR A 52 2.15 0.20 -12.84
CA TYR A 52 1.06 -0.23 -13.69
C TYR A 52 -0.17 -0.62 -12.86
N PHE A 53 -1.34 -0.10 -13.22
CA PHE A 53 -2.59 -0.36 -12.53
C PHE A 53 -3.47 -1.30 -13.36
N LEU A 54 -3.60 -2.54 -12.89
CA LEU A 54 -4.32 -3.61 -13.58
C LEU A 54 -5.83 -3.33 -13.60
N SER A 55 -6.44 -3.44 -14.78
CA SER A 55 -7.89 -3.30 -14.94
C SER A 55 -8.58 -4.64 -14.68
N GLU A 56 -9.88 -4.61 -14.35
CA GLU A 56 -10.67 -5.84 -14.24
C GLU A 56 -10.69 -6.61 -15.57
N GLY A 57 -10.37 -7.91 -15.52
CA GLY A 57 -10.36 -8.80 -16.68
C GLY A 57 -9.10 -8.73 -17.55
N GLU A 58 -8.14 -7.88 -17.21
CA GLU A 58 -6.86 -7.82 -17.90
C GLU A 58 -5.96 -9.01 -17.54
N ASN A 59 -5.18 -9.49 -18.51
CA ASN A 59 -4.25 -10.59 -18.33
C ASN A 59 -2.92 -10.08 -17.78
N GLU A 60 -2.62 -10.43 -16.53
CA GLU A 60 -1.39 -10.01 -15.85
C GLU A 60 -0.11 -10.51 -16.56
N ASP A 61 -0.12 -11.70 -17.18
CA ASP A 61 1.05 -12.23 -17.87
C ASP A 61 1.38 -11.42 -19.14
N GLU A 62 0.36 -10.94 -19.84
CA GLU A 62 0.54 -10.08 -21.01
C GLU A 62 1.12 -8.72 -20.60
N VAL A 63 0.60 -8.15 -19.50
CA VAL A 63 1.11 -6.90 -18.92
C VAL A 63 2.56 -7.07 -18.45
N LEU A 64 2.88 -8.16 -17.76
CA LEU A 64 4.23 -8.46 -17.31
C LEU A 64 5.22 -8.46 -18.48
N ASN A 65 4.90 -9.16 -19.57
CA ASN A 65 5.77 -9.22 -20.74
C ASN A 65 5.95 -7.83 -21.38
N TYR A 66 4.88 -7.04 -21.48
CA TYR A 66 4.94 -5.66 -21.97
C TYR A 66 5.85 -4.76 -21.11
N LEU A 67 5.79 -4.88 -19.77
CA LEU A 67 6.61 -4.07 -18.87
C LEU A 67 8.08 -4.47 -18.88
N LYS A 68 8.37 -5.78 -18.98
CA LYS A 68 9.74 -6.31 -19.12
C LYS A 68 10.48 -5.75 -20.34
N GLU A 69 9.77 -5.39 -21.41
CA GLU A 69 10.38 -4.76 -22.59
C GLU A 69 10.75 -3.28 -22.38
N LYS A 70 10.19 -2.63 -21.36
CA LYS A 70 10.35 -1.19 -21.11
C LYS A 70 11.30 -0.85 -19.98
N SER A 71 11.32 -1.62 -18.90
CA SER A 71 12.12 -1.33 -17.72
C SER A 71 12.48 -2.60 -16.94
N ASP A 72 13.64 -2.58 -16.28
CA ASP A 72 14.06 -3.63 -15.36
C ASP A 72 13.42 -3.49 -13.97
N PHE A 73 12.76 -2.37 -13.69
CA PHE A 73 12.15 -2.07 -12.40
C PHE A 73 10.74 -1.53 -12.57
N PHE A 74 9.73 -2.26 -12.11
CA PHE A 74 8.33 -1.87 -12.25
C PHE A 74 7.46 -2.60 -11.22
N ASP A 75 6.27 -2.07 -10.96
CA ASP A 75 5.26 -2.77 -10.20
C ASP A 75 3.93 -2.88 -10.95
N ILE A 76 3.22 -3.97 -10.66
CA ILE A 76 1.84 -4.20 -11.10
C ILE A 76 0.95 -4.18 -9.86
N GLU A 77 0.04 -3.20 -9.80
CA GLU A 77 -0.98 -3.07 -8.77
C GLU A 77 -2.33 -3.58 -9.27
N LYS A 78 -2.96 -4.50 -8.54
CA LYS A 78 -4.34 -4.92 -8.74
C LYS A 78 -5.17 -4.55 -7.51
N LYS A 79 -6.27 -3.83 -7.71
CA LYS A 79 -7.22 -3.49 -6.64
C LYS A 79 -8.48 -4.34 -6.73
N GLU A 80 -8.94 -4.82 -5.58
CA GLU A 80 -10.19 -5.55 -5.39
C GLU A 80 -11.01 -4.87 -4.30
N MET A 81 -12.34 -4.86 -4.46
CA MET A 81 -13.27 -4.29 -3.48
C MET A 81 -13.95 -5.44 -2.74
N ALA A 82 -13.92 -5.43 -1.41
CA ALA A 82 -14.57 -6.45 -0.58
C ALA A 82 -15.08 -5.82 0.72
N ASP A 83 -16.39 -5.94 1.00
CA ASP A 83 -17.01 -5.59 2.28
C ASP A 83 -16.62 -4.24 2.90
N GLY A 84 -16.59 -3.18 2.07
CA GLY A 84 -16.22 -1.83 2.54
C GLY A 84 -14.72 -1.55 2.55
N PHE A 85 -13.91 -2.49 2.08
CA PHE A 85 -12.45 -2.38 1.98
C PHE A 85 -11.98 -2.39 0.53
N ILE A 86 -10.81 -1.77 0.32
CA ILE A 86 -10.00 -1.87 -0.89
C ILE A 86 -8.82 -2.76 -0.55
N ILE A 87 -8.64 -3.86 -1.25
CA ILE A 87 -7.49 -4.73 -1.14
C ILE A 87 -6.62 -4.49 -2.37
N SER A 88 -5.45 -3.89 -2.18
CA SER A 88 -4.44 -3.72 -3.21
C SER A 88 -3.43 -4.86 -3.13
N THR A 89 -3.26 -5.62 -4.20
CA THR A 89 -2.14 -6.55 -4.37
C THR A 89 -1.11 -5.89 -5.26
N ASN A 90 0.11 -5.71 -4.76
CA ASN A 90 1.22 -5.14 -5.51
C ASN A 90 2.29 -6.20 -5.75
N LYS A 91 2.81 -6.26 -6.97
CA LYS A 91 3.94 -7.11 -7.36
C LYS A 91 5.05 -6.23 -7.89
N LEU A 92 6.10 -6.04 -7.10
CA LEU A 92 7.27 -5.23 -7.44
C LEU A 92 8.36 -6.10 -8.05
N TYR A 93 8.69 -5.85 -9.31
CA TYR A 93 9.74 -6.55 -10.06
C TYR A 93 11.02 -5.73 -10.08
N SER A 94 12.14 -6.39 -9.82
CA SER A 94 13.49 -5.86 -10.05
C SER A 94 14.30 -6.92 -10.80
N LEU A 95 14.17 -6.95 -12.12
CA LEU A 95 14.70 -8.00 -12.99
C LEU A 95 16.23 -8.09 -12.97
N SER A 96 16.89 -7.01 -12.52
CA SER A 96 18.34 -6.99 -12.32
C SER A 96 18.79 -7.77 -11.07
N VAL A 97 17.85 -8.08 -10.16
CA VAL A 97 18.09 -8.76 -8.88
C VAL A 97 17.49 -10.16 -8.89
N ASP A 98 16.21 -10.29 -9.25
CA ASP A 98 15.45 -11.54 -9.28
C ASP A 98 14.33 -11.46 -10.34
N ASP A 99 13.98 -12.59 -10.93
CA ASP A 99 12.83 -12.72 -11.84
C ASP A 99 11.50 -12.79 -11.09
N LEU A 100 11.52 -13.12 -9.80
CA LEU A 100 10.35 -13.16 -8.93
C LEU A 100 10.05 -11.79 -8.31
N PRO A 101 8.77 -11.36 -8.26
CA PRO A 101 8.41 -10.07 -7.68
C PRO A 101 8.40 -10.12 -6.16
N LEU A 102 8.66 -9.02 -5.47
CA LEU A 102 8.18 -8.86 -4.10
C LEU A 102 6.66 -8.65 -4.14
N VAL A 103 5.91 -9.57 -3.53
CA VAL A 103 4.45 -9.52 -3.50
C VAL A 103 3.98 -8.96 -2.16
N SER A 104 3.08 -7.98 -2.19
CA SER A 104 2.44 -7.44 -0.99
C SER A 104 0.94 -7.28 -1.17
N LYS A 105 0.21 -7.33 -0.05
CA LYS A 105 -1.21 -7.00 0.03
C LYS A 105 -1.42 -5.89 1.04
N THR A 106 -2.13 -4.85 0.62
CA THR A 106 -2.43 -3.68 1.45
C THR A 106 -3.94 -3.45 1.47
N VAL A 107 -4.49 -3.31 2.67
CA VAL A 107 -5.92 -3.12 2.89
C VAL A 107 -6.18 -1.67 3.30
N PHE A 108 -7.17 -1.06 2.67
CA PHE A 108 -7.67 0.27 2.99
C PHE A 108 -9.18 0.19 3.24
N LYS A 109 -9.74 1.18 3.92
CA LYS A 109 -11.20 1.35 3.94
C LYS A 109 -11.63 2.15 2.71
N ILE A 110 -12.81 1.87 2.15
CA ILE A 110 -13.32 2.59 0.98
C ILE A 110 -13.52 4.09 1.26
N ASP A 111 -13.90 4.45 2.48
CA ASP A 111 -14.07 5.84 2.92
C ASP A 111 -12.73 6.54 3.29
N ASP A 112 -11.61 5.81 3.21
CA ASP A 112 -10.28 6.26 3.58
C ASP A 112 -9.18 5.55 2.76
N PRO A 113 -9.15 5.76 1.44
CA PRO A 113 -8.28 5.03 0.52
C PRO A 113 -6.80 5.43 0.60
N GLU A 114 -6.46 6.43 1.41
CA GLU A 114 -5.09 6.95 1.55
C GLU A 114 -4.35 6.32 2.75
N ASN A 115 -5.07 5.74 3.71
CA ASN A 115 -4.50 5.22 4.95
C ASN A 115 -4.76 3.72 5.04
N PHE A 116 -3.70 2.92 4.88
CA PHE A 116 -3.84 1.47 4.97
C PHE A 116 -4.07 1.03 6.41
N ILE A 117 -4.94 0.04 6.62
CA ILE A 117 -5.19 -0.55 7.94
C ILE A 117 -4.39 -1.85 8.15
N CYS A 118 -3.89 -2.45 7.07
CA CYS A 118 -3.03 -3.62 7.10
C CYS A 118 -2.15 -3.67 5.85
N SER A 119 -0.88 -4.04 6.03
CA SER A 119 0.06 -4.35 4.95
C SER A 119 0.73 -5.68 5.27
N GLN A 120 0.77 -6.57 4.28
CA GLN A 120 1.38 -7.90 4.39
C GLN A 120 2.32 -8.17 3.23
N VAL A 121 3.46 -8.77 3.54
CA VAL A 121 4.34 -9.39 2.54
C VAL A 121 3.87 -10.82 2.30
N ILE A 122 3.78 -11.22 1.03
CA ILE A 122 3.43 -12.58 0.63
C ILE A 122 4.70 -13.30 0.22
N ASP A 123 4.90 -14.49 0.76
CA ASP A 123 6.01 -15.36 0.41
C ASP A 123 5.77 -15.99 -0.98
N ASN A 124 6.73 -15.83 -1.90
CA ASN A 124 6.58 -16.31 -3.28
C ASN A 124 6.58 -17.83 -3.39
N GLU A 125 7.24 -18.55 -2.48
CA GLU A 125 7.36 -20.00 -2.56
C GLU A 125 6.07 -20.68 -2.09
N THR A 126 5.49 -20.16 -1.02
CA THR A 126 4.29 -20.75 -0.38
C THR A 126 3.00 -20.10 -0.83
N GLY A 127 3.03 -18.85 -1.28
CA GLY A 127 1.84 -18.03 -1.55
C GLY A 127 1.14 -17.53 -0.28
N GLU A 128 1.72 -17.77 0.90
CA GLU A 128 1.17 -17.42 2.20
C GLU A 128 1.76 -16.11 2.73
N PRO A 129 1.04 -15.37 3.58
CA PRO A 129 1.58 -14.16 4.20
C PRO A 129 2.70 -14.49 5.19
N GLN A 130 3.76 -13.67 5.17
CA GLN A 130 4.80 -13.63 6.21
C GLN A 130 4.26 -12.81 7.37
N LEU A 131 3.59 -13.49 8.33
CA LEU A 131 2.78 -12.86 9.37
C LEU A 131 3.58 -11.89 10.24
N GLU A 132 4.83 -12.23 10.54
CA GLU A 132 5.76 -11.41 11.33
C GLU A 132 6.19 -10.11 10.64
N LYS A 133 6.00 -10.02 9.31
CA LYS A 133 6.23 -8.79 8.53
C LYS A 133 4.95 -7.98 8.31
N THR A 134 3.83 -8.41 8.90
CA THR A 134 2.57 -7.67 8.83
C THR A 134 2.66 -6.42 9.68
N VAL A 135 2.16 -5.31 9.15
CA VAL A 135 1.94 -4.08 9.91
C VAL A 135 0.47 -3.72 9.83
N LYS A 136 -0.13 -3.36 10.97
CA LYS A 136 -1.48 -2.79 11.00
C LYS A 136 -1.48 -1.44 11.68
N CYS A 137 -2.30 -0.54 11.15
CA CYS A 137 -2.40 0.83 11.64
C CYS A 137 -3.86 1.14 12.00
N TRP A 138 -4.05 1.74 13.16
CA TRP A 138 -5.31 2.35 13.56
C TRP A 138 -5.12 3.86 13.60
N TYR A 139 -6.09 4.59 13.03
CA TYR A 139 -5.96 6.02 12.79
C TYR A 139 -6.97 6.80 13.62
N THR A 140 -6.54 8.00 14.03
CA THR A 140 -7.39 9.04 14.60
C THR A 140 -6.97 10.39 14.06
N THR A 141 -7.68 11.44 14.47
CA THR A 141 -7.31 12.83 14.17
C THR A 141 -6.81 13.52 15.42
N ASP A 142 -5.78 14.35 15.27
CA ASP A 142 -5.28 15.21 16.34
C ASP A 142 -6.25 16.39 16.60
N LYS A 143 -5.84 17.30 17.50
CA LYS A 143 -6.59 18.51 17.83
C LYS A 143 -6.76 19.50 16.67
N ASN A 144 -5.91 19.41 15.64
CA ASN A 144 -5.94 20.24 14.44
C ASN A 144 -6.77 19.60 13.32
N GLY A 145 -7.24 18.36 13.51
CA GLY A 145 -7.96 17.57 12.51
C GLY A 145 -7.03 16.82 11.55
N GLU A 146 -5.73 16.79 11.82
CA GLU A 146 -4.76 16.03 11.03
C GLU A 146 -4.83 14.55 11.42
N LYS A 147 -4.95 13.69 10.41
CA LYS A 147 -5.05 12.25 10.61
C LYS A 147 -3.67 11.63 10.71
N TYR A 148 -3.48 10.73 11.66
CA TYR A 148 -2.22 10.01 11.86
C TYR A 148 -2.46 8.57 12.33
N ALA A 149 -1.46 7.72 12.12
CA ALA A 149 -1.45 6.35 12.65
C ALA A 149 -1.22 6.42 14.17
N ALA A 150 -2.31 6.42 14.92
CA ALA A 150 -2.29 6.53 16.37
C ALA A 150 -1.81 5.25 17.04
N ILE A 151 -2.12 4.09 16.46
CA ILE A 151 -1.65 2.81 16.96
C ILE A 151 -1.05 2.01 15.81
N GLU A 152 0.16 1.50 16.02
CA GLU A 152 0.87 0.63 15.08
C GLU A 152 1.08 -0.74 15.73
N CYS A 153 0.72 -1.81 15.01
CA CYS A 153 0.80 -3.18 15.49
C CYS A 153 1.77 -4.01 14.64
N SER A 154 2.66 -4.75 15.31
CA SER A 154 3.52 -5.79 14.75
C SER A 154 3.20 -7.16 15.34
N TYR A 155 3.64 -8.22 14.67
CA TYR A 155 3.17 -9.58 14.92
C TYR A 155 4.32 -10.59 14.99
N GLN A 156 4.06 -11.70 15.69
CA GLN A 156 4.94 -12.86 15.73
C GLN A 156 4.72 -13.75 14.49
N GLU A 157 5.61 -14.73 14.29
CA GLU A 157 5.50 -15.73 13.21
C GLU A 157 4.17 -16.52 13.25
N ASP A 158 3.58 -16.71 14.43
CA ASP A 158 2.28 -17.38 14.58
C ASP A 158 1.07 -16.46 14.33
N GLY A 159 1.33 -15.18 14.00
CA GLY A 159 0.34 -14.17 13.71
C GLY A 159 -0.32 -13.52 14.93
N LYS A 160 0.10 -13.83 16.16
CA LYS A 160 -0.36 -13.09 17.34
C LYS A 160 0.34 -11.74 17.44
N LEU A 161 -0.36 -10.78 18.03
CA LEU A 161 0.21 -9.47 18.34
C LEU A 161 1.50 -9.63 19.14
N GLU A 162 2.59 -9.06 18.63
CA GLU A 162 3.84 -8.92 19.37
C GLU A 162 3.85 -7.61 20.15
N LEU A 163 3.52 -6.51 19.45
CA LEU A 163 3.58 -5.17 19.99
C LEU A 163 2.52 -4.29 19.35
N ALA A 164 1.79 -3.54 20.16
CA ALA A 164 0.99 -2.39 19.76
C ALA A 164 1.58 -1.14 20.45
N ILE A 165 1.96 -0.16 19.63
CA ILE A 165 2.49 1.13 20.07
C ILE A 165 1.38 2.15 20.00
N ASP A 166 0.93 2.67 21.14
CA ASP A 166 -0.08 3.73 21.24
C ASP A 166 0.60 5.09 21.41
N LYS A 167 0.39 5.95 20.40
CA LYS A 167 0.96 7.28 20.26
C LYS A 167 0.00 8.38 20.72
N THR A 168 -1.24 8.05 21.11
CA THR A 168 -2.31 9.04 21.31
C THR A 168 -2.05 10.04 22.44
N SER A 169 -1.24 9.66 23.43
CA SER A 169 -0.89 10.52 24.58
C SER A 169 0.07 11.66 24.20
N ASP A 170 1.07 11.36 23.36
CA ASP A 170 2.11 12.29 22.94
C ASP A 170 2.72 11.86 21.59
N PRO A 171 2.04 12.14 20.45
CA PRO A 171 2.45 11.63 19.13
C PRO A 171 3.87 12.03 18.70
N GLU A 172 4.39 13.12 19.24
CA GLU A 172 5.68 13.70 18.88
C GLU A 172 6.84 13.21 19.76
N ASN A 173 6.56 12.44 20.81
CA ASN A 173 7.56 12.02 21.77
C ASN A 173 7.50 10.50 22.04
N GLU A 174 8.37 9.77 21.34
CA GLU A 174 8.44 8.31 21.37
C GLU A 174 8.65 7.74 22.78
N GLU A 175 9.36 8.46 23.66
CA GLU A 175 9.62 8.03 25.04
C GLU A 175 8.33 7.96 25.89
N ASN A 176 7.27 8.64 25.47
CA ASN A 176 5.99 8.73 26.16
C ASN A 176 4.92 7.77 25.57
N TRP A 177 5.26 7.00 24.54
CA TRP A 177 4.33 6.08 23.91
C TRP A 177 4.04 4.88 24.81
N SER A 178 2.78 4.46 24.83
CA SER A 178 2.36 3.28 25.58
C SER A 178 2.52 2.04 24.71
N HIS A 179 2.90 0.93 25.34
CA HIS A 179 3.22 -0.31 24.65
C HIS A 179 2.37 -1.44 25.22
N TYR A 180 1.75 -2.21 24.34
CA TYR A 180 0.89 -3.34 24.69
C TYR A 180 1.33 -4.57 23.90
N ASP A 181 1.24 -5.73 24.52
CA ASP A 181 1.42 -7.03 23.89
C ASP A 181 0.07 -7.76 23.80
N TYR A 182 0.08 -9.01 23.33
CA TYR A 182 -1.15 -9.80 23.20
C TYR A 182 -1.96 -9.91 24.50
N ASP A 183 -1.29 -10.03 25.65
CA ASP A 183 -1.91 -10.28 26.95
C ASP A 183 -2.45 -8.98 27.56
N THR A 184 -1.80 -7.85 27.30
CA THR A 184 -2.17 -6.52 27.81
C THR A 184 -3.03 -5.69 26.84
N PHE A 185 -3.26 -6.16 25.62
CA PHE A 185 -4.06 -5.44 24.62
C PHE A 185 -5.50 -5.09 25.07
N GLU A 186 -6.07 -5.85 25.99
CA GLU A 186 -7.39 -5.53 26.55
C GLU A 186 -7.40 -4.17 27.27
N ASP A 187 -6.28 -3.76 27.88
CA ASP A 187 -6.15 -2.44 28.50
C ASP A 187 -6.19 -1.31 27.47
N LEU A 188 -5.62 -1.52 26.28
CA LEU A 188 -5.73 -0.59 25.15
C LEU A 188 -7.16 -0.54 24.61
N GLN A 189 -7.79 -1.70 24.39
CA GLN A 189 -9.19 -1.78 23.96
C GLN A 189 -10.14 -1.03 24.91
N ASN A 190 -9.93 -1.13 26.22
CA ASN A 190 -10.76 -0.46 27.21
C ASN A 190 -10.67 1.08 27.15
N GLN A 191 -9.64 1.63 26.51
CA GLN A 191 -9.46 3.07 26.32
C GLN A 191 -10.15 3.58 25.04
N ILE A 192 -10.50 2.68 24.10
CA ILE A 192 -11.00 3.04 22.78
C ILE A 192 -12.42 2.51 22.60
N GLY A 193 -13.36 3.42 22.30
CA GLY A 193 -14.79 3.10 22.18
C GLY A 193 -15.15 2.26 20.95
N THR A 194 -14.23 2.09 20.00
CA THR A 194 -14.39 1.26 18.81
C THR A 194 -13.74 -0.10 19.04
N ASP A 195 -14.34 -1.17 18.52
CA ASP A 195 -13.72 -2.50 18.56
C ASP A 195 -12.41 -2.53 17.76
N MET A 196 -11.34 -2.96 18.43
CA MET A 196 -9.98 -3.12 17.92
C MET A 196 -9.54 -4.59 17.92
N SER A 197 -10.45 -5.54 18.16
CA SER A 197 -10.16 -6.98 18.17
C SER A 197 -9.44 -7.47 16.90
N TYR A 198 -9.74 -6.87 15.75
CA TYR A 198 -9.07 -7.09 14.47
C TYR A 198 -7.53 -6.94 14.53
N TYR A 199 -7.03 -6.05 15.38
CA TYR A 199 -5.60 -5.75 15.49
C TYR A 199 -4.83 -6.77 16.34
N LYS A 200 -5.52 -7.67 17.07
CA LYS A 200 -4.87 -8.70 17.90
C LYS A 200 -4.16 -9.79 17.10
N THR A 201 -4.44 -9.89 15.79
CA THR A 201 -3.85 -10.90 14.92
C THR A 201 -3.41 -10.31 13.58
N ALA A 202 -2.45 -10.95 12.94
CA ALA A 202 -1.92 -10.56 11.63
C ALA A 202 -2.87 -10.86 10.45
N ILE A 203 -4.06 -11.41 10.68
CA ILE A 203 -4.98 -11.80 9.59
C ILE A 203 -5.37 -10.59 8.73
N LEU A 204 -5.29 -10.71 7.40
CA LEU A 204 -5.55 -9.62 6.44
C LEU A 204 -6.91 -8.93 6.62
N LEU A 205 -7.98 -9.70 6.76
CA LEU A 205 -9.35 -9.25 7.03
C LEU A 205 -10.05 -10.29 7.90
N SER A 206 -10.93 -9.85 8.82
CA SER A 206 -11.69 -10.79 9.65
C SER A 206 -12.61 -11.67 8.78
N LYS A 207 -12.89 -12.90 9.23
CA LYS A 207 -13.70 -13.87 8.48
C LYS A 207 -15.13 -13.40 8.14
N GLU A 208 -15.64 -12.40 8.87
CA GLU A 208 -16.94 -11.79 8.59
C GLU A 208 -16.91 -10.87 7.35
N ALA A 209 -15.72 -10.38 6.96
CA ALA A 209 -15.50 -9.54 5.79
C ALA A 209 -14.95 -10.31 4.56
N SER A 210 -14.86 -11.65 4.65
CA SER A 210 -14.37 -12.51 3.57
C SER A 210 -15.43 -13.48 3.03
N HIS A 211 -16.64 -13.46 3.61
CA HIS A 211 -17.76 -14.35 3.29
C HIS A 211 -19.10 -13.60 3.38
N ALA A 212 -19.33 -12.65 2.48
CA ALA A 212 -20.65 -12.12 2.15
C ALA A 212 -20.82 -12.02 0.63
#